data_AF-E6VPC3-F1
#
_entry.id   AF-E6VPC3-F1
#
_cell.length_a   1.000
_cell.length_b   1.000
_cell.length_c   1.000
_cell.angle_alpha   90.00
_cell.angle_beta   90.00
_cell.angle_gamma   90.00
#
_symmetry.space_group_name_H-M   'P 1'
#
loop_
_entity.id
_entity.type
_entity.pdbx_description
1 polymer ?
#
loop_
_entity_poly.entity_id
_entity_poly.type
_entity_poly.pdbx_seq_one_letter_code
_entity_poly.pdbx_strand_id
1 'polypeptide(L)'
;MIVLLIVVGLLIALFWACWSSARSYYQHGRIRGMDEAVRQIVRGIGRHYEIAARASPEGVSKAIAEIKAMFNRRPHLKPKDVERYHLQLSILADAIGEACCSKGQAEGVEMMAPAEGHVRVDLSVIELLQLSRLAHLGFLHMMPNYRGLEIQRFSDELDAQEGTRSIYKLESAIPPKERPFVDLATHYRGREQLISDWWQPVPADRAGYVRGLGPSMAMASTPVSP
;
A
#
# COMPACT_ATOMS: atom_id res chain seq x y z
N MET A 1 67.55 -45.24 -30.01
CA MET A 1 66.52 -45.27 -28.95
C MET A 1 66.65 -44.12 -27.94
N ILE A 2 67.84 -43.84 -27.38
CA ILE A 2 68.04 -42.78 -26.36
C ILE A 2 67.60 -41.38 -26.86
N VAL A 3 68.01 -40.97 -28.06
CA VAL A 3 67.64 -39.66 -28.64
C VAL A 3 66.12 -39.51 -28.79
N LEU A 4 65.43 -40.60 -29.13
CA LEU A 4 63.98 -40.61 -29.33
C LEU A 4 63.24 -40.43 -28.00
N LEU A 5 63.75 -41.03 -26.91
CA LEU A 5 63.21 -40.82 -25.56
C LEU A 5 63.39 -39.38 -25.07
N ILE A 6 64.53 -38.74 -25.39
CA ILE A 6 64.78 -37.33 -25.04
C ILE A 6 63.80 -36.41 -25.77
N VAL A 7 63.60 -36.63 -27.07
CA VAL A 7 62.66 -35.84 -27.88
C VAL A 7 61.23 -35.99 -27.37
N VAL A 8 60.80 -37.21 -27.04
CA VAL A 8 59.47 -37.45 -26.45
C VAL A 8 59.31 -36.76 -25.10
N GLY A 9 60.34 -36.82 -24.23
CA GLY A 9 60.34 -36.11 -22.95
C GLY A 9 60.20 -34.58 -23.10
N LEU A 10 60.93 -34.00 -24.06
CA LEU A 10 60.84 -32.58 -24.40
C LEU A 10 59.45 -32.18 -24.91
N LEU A 11 58.84 -32.99 -25.77
CA LEU A 11 57.49 -32.75 -26.29
C LEU A 11 56.44 -32.79 -25.18
N ILE A 12 56.53 -33.73 -24.24
CA ILE A 12 55.64 -33.81 -23.09
C ILE A 12 55.81 -32.59 -22.17
N ALA A 13 57.05 -32.14 -21.93
CA ALA A 13 57.33 -30.97 -21.13
C ALA A 13 56.77 -29.68 -21.77
N LEU A 14 56.94 -29.52 -23.08
CA LEU A 14 56.37 -28.41 -23.84
C LEU A 14 54.84 -28.42 -23.80
N PHE A 15 54.22 -29.60 -23.98
CA PHE A 15 52.77 -29.74 -23.90
C PHE A 15 52.24 -29.31 -22.53
N TRP A 16 52.89 -29.72 -21.44
CA TRP A 16 52.53 -29.30 -20.08
C TRP A 16 52.71 -27.81 -19.85
N ALA A 17 53.79 -27.21 -20.37
CA ALA A 17 54.03 -25.77 -20.27
C ALA A 17 52.97 -24.96 -21.05
N CYS A 18 52.64 -25.37 -22.28
CA CYS A 18 51.57 -24.78 -23.08
C CYS A 18 50.20 -24.92 -22.42
N TRP A 19 49.89 -26.10 -21.86
CA TRP A 19 48.63 -26.33 -21.15
C TRP A 19 48.51 -25.48 -19.88
N SER A 20 49.58 -25.42 -19.08
CA SER A 20 49.62 -24.64 -17.84
C SER A 20 49.48 -23.13 -18.10
N SER A 21 50.20 -22.62 -19.11
CA SER A 21 50.11 -21.21 -19.51
C SER A 21 48.75 -20.86 -20.08
N ALA A 22 48.16 -21.70 -20.95
CA ALA A 22 46.80 -21.50 -21.45
C ALA A 22 45.78 -21.48 -20.32
N ARG A 23 45.83 -22.44 -19.39
CA ARG A 23 44.94 -22.49 -18.21
C ARG A 23 45.08 -21.25 -17.34
N SER A 24 46.30 -20.78 -17.10
CA SER A 24 46.56 -19.56 -16.34
C SER A 24 45.98 -18.32 -17.03
N TYR A 25 46.16 -18.20 -18.35
CA TYR A 25 45.62 -17.11 -19.15
C TYR A 25 44.08 -17.05 -19.08
N TYR A 26 43.40 -18.17 -19.23
CA TYR A 26 41.93 -18.23 -19.11
C TYR A 26 41.43 -17.84 -17.72
N GLN A 27 42.11 -18.28 -16.66
CA GLN A 27 41.74 -17.91 -15.29
C GLN A 27 41.93 -16.41 -15.04
N HIS A 28 43.04 -15.83 -15.54
CA HIS A 28 43.32 -14.41 -15.42
C HIS A 28 42.31 -13.56 -16.21
N GLY A 29 41.96 -13.98 -17.43
CA GLY A 29 40.94 -13.34 -18.26
C GLY A 29 39.56 -13.36 -17.62
N ARG A 30 39.15 -14.49 -17.02
CA ARG A 30 37.85 -14.62 -16.33
C ARG A 30 37.73 -13.66 -15.14
N ILE A 31 38.77 -13.58 -14.31
CA ILE A 31 38.78 -12.69 -13.15
C ILE A 31 38.75 -11.23 -13.60
N ARG A 32 39.54 -10.87 -14.62
CA ARG A 32 39.52 -9.51 -15.18
C ARG A 32 38.15 -9.14 -15.75
N GLY A 33 37.46 -10.09 -16.37
CA GLY A 33 36.08 -9.90 -16.85
C GLY A 33 35.09 -9.64 -15.72
N MET A 34 35.18 -10.41 -14.63
CA MET A 34 34.38 -10.17 -13.43
C MET A 34 34.68 -8.80 -12.81
N ASP A 35 35.96 -8.43 -12.69
CA ASP A 35 36.36 -7.14 -12.15
C ASP A 35 35.77 -5.96 -12.94
N GLU A 36 35.74 -6.06 -14.27
CA GLU A 36 35.15 -5.04 -15.13
C GLU A 36 33.63 -4.97 -14.97
N ALA A 37 32.94 -6.12 -14.95
CA ALA A 37 31.50 -6.17 -14.75
C ALA A 37 31.09 -5.54 -13.41
N VAL A 38 31.80 -5.86 -12.32
CA VAL A 38 31.54 -5.30 -10.99
C VAL A 38 31.81 -3.80 -10.95
N ARG A 39 32.87 -3.34 -11.61
CA ARG A 39 33.16 -1.90 -11.71
C ARG A 39 32.05 -1.15 -12.43
N GLN A 40 31.48 -1.73 -13.48
CA GLN A 40 30.33 -1.15 -14.18
C GLN A 40 29.08 -1.12 -13.31
N ILE A 41 28.80 -2.20 -12.57
CA ILE A 41 27.67 -2.26 -11.62
C ILE A 41 27.82 -1.18 -10.54
N VAL A 42 28.98 -1.08 -9.89
CA VAL A 42 29.24 -0.08 -8.84
C VAL A 42 29.10 1.35 -9.37
N ARG A 43 29.59 1.63 -10.58
CA ARG A 43 29.39 2.93 -11.24
C ARG A 43 27.92 3.20 -11.52
N GLY A 44 27.19 2.19 -12.00
CA GLY A 44 25.75 2.29 -12.26
C GLY A 44 24.95 2.62 -11.00
N ILE A 45 25.27 1.94 -9.89
CA ILE A 45 24.66 2.19 -8.58
C ILE A 45 24.95 3.62 -8.11
N GLY A 46 26.21 4.04 -8.15
CA GLY A 46 26.60 5.41 -7.77
C GLY A 46 25.83 6.46 -8.57
N ARG A 47 25.78 6.30 -9.90
CA ARG A 47 25.01 7.18 -10.78
C ARG A 47 23.52 7.18 -10.46
N HIS A 48 22.93 6.03 -10.15
CA HIS A 48 21.50 5.94 -9.81
C HIS A 48 21.15 6.73 -8.55
N TYR A 49 21.99 6.63 -7.51
CA TYR A 49 21.79 7.36 -6.26
C TYR A 49 22.13 8.86 -6.37
N GLU A 50 23.16 9.23 -7.15
CA GLU A 50 23.50 10.62 -7.45
C GLU A 50 22.37 11.33 -8.21
N ILE A 51 21.80 10.70 -9.24
CA ILE A 51 20.66 11.25 -10.00
C ILE A 51 19.43 11.39 -9.08
N ALA A 52 19.23 10.45 -8.16
CA ALA A 52 18.13 10.52 -7.21
C ALA A 52 18.35 11.55 -6.08
N ALA A 53 19.50 12.23 -6.02
CA ALA A 53 19.94 13.09 -4.91
C ALA A 53 19.84 12.41 -3.54
N ARG A 54 19.99 11.07 -3.50
CA ARG A 54 19.83 10.26 -2.29
C ARG A 54 21.17 9.69 -1.86
N ALA A 55 21.39 9.66 -0.55
CA ALA A 55 22.51 8.92 0.01
C ALA A 55 22.37 7.42 -0.30
N SER A 56 23.48 6.77 -0.66
CA SER A 56 23.49 5.30 -0.82
C SER A 56 23.13 4.64 0.51
N PRO A 57 22.28 3.59 0.51
CA PRO A 57 22.00 2.80 1.71
C PRO A 57 23.28 2.30 2.36
N GLU A 58 23.31 2.26 3.69
CA GLU A 58 24.51 1.90 4.47
C GLU A 58 25.03 0.49 4.14
N GLY A 59 24.12 -0.49 4.01
CA GLY A 59 24.50 -1.85 3.61
C GLY A 59 25.15 -1.91 2.22
N VAL A 60 24.61 -1.15 1.26
CA VAL A 60 25.15 -1.09 -0.12
C VAL A 60 26.49 -0.36 -0.15
N SER A 61 26.63 0.76 0.57
CA SER A 61 27.89 1.53 0.59
C SER A 61 29.02 0.75 1.26
N LYS A 62 28.72 0.01 2.34
CA LYS A 62 29.66 -0.89 3.01
C LYS A 62 30.11 -2.03 2.10
N ALA A 63 29.18 -2.71 1.43
CA ALA A 63 29.52 -3.79 0.48
C ALA A 63 30.37 -3.28 -0.71
N ILE A 64 30.08 -2.08 -1.22
CA ILE A 64 30.89 -1.43 -2.26
C ILE A 64 32.30 -1.12 -1.75
N ALA A 65 32.46 -0.65 -0.50
CA ALA A 65 33.76 -0.36 0.09
C ALA A 65 34.62 -1.62 0.24
N GLU A 66 34.04 -2.73 0.70
CA GLU A 66 34.72 -4.02 0.85
C GLU A 66 35.21 -4.58 -0.51
N ILE A 67 34.37 -4.48 -1.54
CA ILE A 67 34.72 -4.87 -2.90
C ILE A 67 35.84 -3.99 -3.48
N LYS A 68 35.78 -2.67 -3.29
CA LYS A 68 36.85 -1.74 -3.69
C LYS A 68 38.18 -2.06 -3.00
N ALA A 69 38.15 -2.40 -1.72
CA ALA A 69 39.34 -2.79 -0.97
C ALA A 69 39.98 -4.09 -1.52
N MET A 70 39.17 -5.03 -2.02
CA MET A 70 39.68 -6.26 -2.65
C MET A 70 40.33 -6.01 -4.01
N PHE A 71 39.82 -5.07 -4.81
CA PHE A 71 40.43 -4.72 -6.10
C PHE A 71 41.83 -4.12 -5.95
N ASN A 72 42.06 -3.33 -4.90
CA ASN A 72 43.31 -2.62 -4.69
C ASN A 72 44.48 -3.50 -4.19
N ARG A 73 44.23 -4.77 -3.82
CA ARG A 73 45.21 -5.63 -3.12
C ARG A 73 46.02 -6.63 -3.98
N ARG A 74 46.01 -6.58 -5.32
CA ARG A 74 46.53 -7.72 -6.13
C ARG A 74 47.99 -7.60 -6.58
N PRO A 75 48.77 -8.69 -6.44
CA PRO A 75 49.42 -9.24 -7.63
C PRO A 75 49.16 -10.74 -7.94
N HIS A 76 48.72 -11.60 -7.01
CA HIS A 76 48.58 -13.05 -7.31
C HIS A 76 47.37 -13.69 -6.63
N LEU A 77 46.28 -13.91 -7.36
CA LEU A 77 45.11 -14.60 -6.83
C LEU A 77 45.33 -16.12 -6.76
N LYS A 78 45.13 -16.68 -5.58
CA LYS A 78 44.97 -18.11 -5.37
C LYS A 78 43.49 -18.50 -5.62
N PRO A 79 43.18 -19.80 -5.84
CA PRO A 79 41.80 -20.26 -6.01
C PRO A 79 40.86 -19.84 -4.86
N LYS A 80 41.37 -19.79 -3.62
CA LYS A 80 40.64 -19.32 -2.44
C LYS A 80 40.21 -17.84 -2.53
N ASP A 81 40.93 -17.03 -3.30
CA ASP A 81 40.59 -15.63 -3.50
C ASP A 81 39.41 -15.47 -4.48
N VAL A 82 39.17 -16.46 -5.36
CA VAL A 82 38.02 -16.49 -6.27
C VAL A 82 36.73 -16.79 -5.50
N GLU A 83 36.75 -17.75 -4.57
CA GLU A 83 35.61 -18.03 -3.69
C GLU A 83 35.24 -16.80 -2.83
N ARG A 84 36.25 -16.14 -2.26
CA ARG A 84 36.06 -14.90 -1.51
C ARG A 84 35.45 -13.79 -2.37
N TYR A 85 35.84 -13.73 -3.64
CA TYR A 85 35.31 -12.78 -4.61
C TYR A 85 33.82 -13.05 -4.93
N HIS A 86 33.44 -14.31 -5.12
CA HIS A 86 32.04 -14.70 -5.30
C HIS A 86 31.19 -14.40 -4.05
N LEU A 87 31.71 -14.67 -2.86
CA LEU A 87 31.00 -14.36 -1.60
C LEU A 87 30.72 -12.87 -1.48
N GLN A 88 31.73 -12.03 -1.73
CA GLN A 88 31.61 -10.58 -1.65
C GLN A 88 30.64 -10.02 -2.69
N LEU A 89 30.62 -10.60 -3.89
CA LEU A 89 29.60 -10.28 -4.89
C LEU A 89 28.18 -10.65 -4.46
N SER A 90 28.02 -11.81 -3.83
CA SER A 90 26.74 -12.23 -3.27
C SER A 90 26.26 -11.27 -2.19
N ILE A 91 27.16 -10.81 -1.30
CA ILE A 91 26.83 -9.83 -0.25
C ILE A 91 26.39 -8.50 -0.88
N LEU A 92 27.09 -8.02 -1.91
CA LEU A 92 26.68 -6.81 -2.62
C LEU A 92 25.30 -6.97 -3.27
N ALA A 93 25.05 -8.09 -3.94
CA ALA A 93 23.77 -8.37 -4.57
C ALA A 93 22.62 -8.41 -3.55
N ASP A 94 22.84 -9.06 -2.41
CA ASP A 94 21.88 -9.14 -1.31
C ASP A 94 21.55 -7.76 -0.73
N ALA A 95 22.57 -6.95 -0.44
CA ALA A 95 22.40 -5.59 0.06
C ALA A 95 21.62 -4.69 -0.93
N ILE A 96 21.84 -4.86 -2.23
CA ILE A 96 21.06 -4.15 -3.27
C ILE A 96 19.61 -4.62 -3.27
N GLY A 97 19.40 -5.94 -3.22
CA GLY A 97 18.06 -6.55 -3.18
C GLY A 97 17.23 -6.07 -1.99
N GLU A 98 17.83 -6.07 -0.79
CA GLU A 98 17.20 -5.58 0.43
C GLU A 98 16.84 -4.09 0.33
N ALA A 99 17.76 -3.25 -0.16
CA ALA A 99 17.49 -1.84 -0.33
C ALA A 99 16.36 -1.56 -1.34
N CYS A 100 16.31 -2.32 -2.44
CA CYS A 100 15.22 -2.23 -3.42
C CYS A 100 13.88 -2.70 -2.82
N CYS A 101 13.88 -3.78 -2.04
CA CYS A 101 12.69 -4.31 -1.37
C CYS A 101 12.13 -3.30 -0.35
N SER A 102 13.00 -2.78 0.52
CA SER A 102 12.64 -1.77 1.52
C SER A 102 12.04 -0.51 0.88
N LYS A 103 12.65 -0.03 -0.21
CA LYS A 103 12.12 1.11 -0.97
C LYS A 103 10.72 0.82 -1.54
N GLY A 104 10.55 -0.32 -2.21
CA GLY A 104 9.26 -0.70 -2.78
C GLY A 104 8.17 -0.87 -1.72
N GLN A 105 8.53 -1.39 -0.55
CA GLN A 105 7.63 -1.48 0.59
C GLN A 105 7.23 -0.10 1.13
N ALA A 106 8.19 0.82 1.30
CA ALA A 106 7.91 2.18 1.75
C ALA A 106 6.98 2.92 0.78
N GLU A 107 7.26 2.86 -0.52
CA GLU A 107 6.40 3.45 -1.56
C GLU A 107 5.01 2.79 -1.58
N GLY A 108 4.94 1.48 -1.37
CA GLY A 108 3.68 0.75 -1.23
C GLY A 108 2.87 1.18 -0.01
N VAL A 109 3.53 1.43 1.14
CA VAL A 109 2.88 1.92 2.36
C VAL A 109 2.38 3.35 2.16
N GLU A 110 3.17 4.23 1.55
CA GLU A 110 2.75 5.61 1.24
C GLU A 110 1.56 5.64 0.27
N MET A 111 1.56 4.80 -0.77
CA MET A 111 0.40 4.67 -1.68
C MET A 111 -0.86 4.12 -1.00
N MET A 112 -0.69 3.36 0.07
CA MET A 112 -1.79 2.78 0.85
C MET A 112 -2.19 3.63 2.06
N ALA A 113 -1.47 4.71 2.34
CA ALA A 113 -1.76 5.62 3.44
C ALA A 113 -3.03 6.42 3.14
N PRO A 114 -3.88 6.69 4.15
CA PRO A 114 -5.07 7.50 3.95
C PRO A 114 -4.68 8.94 3.57
N ALA A 115 -5.51 9.58 2.75
CA ALA A 115 -5.36 11.01 2.44
C ALA A 115 -5.42 11.85 3.71
N GLU A 116 -4.80 13.03 3.70
CA GLU A 116 -4.80 13.95 4.84
C GLU A 116 -6.24 14.20 5.35
N GLY A 117 -6.43 14.09 6.67
CA GLY A 117 -7.75 14.21 7.31
C GLY A 117 -8.67 12.98 7.20
N HIS A 118 -8.23 11.87 6.60
CA HIS A 118 -9.02 10.64 6.47
C HIS A 118 -8.46 9.51 7.35
N VAL A 119 -9.36 8.65 7.83
CA VAL A 119 -8.99 7.42 8.57
C VAL A 119 -9.32 6.22 7.69
N ARG A 120 -8.35 5.30 7.54
CA ARG A 120 -8.58 4.02 6.88
C ARG A 120 -9.21 3.05 7.87
N VAL A 121 -10.37 2.50 7.51
CA VAL A 121 -11.06 1.45 8.28
C VAL A 121 -11.22 0.25 7.37
N ASP A 122 -10.57 -0.85 7.72
CA ASP A 122 -10.75 -2.10 7.01
C ASP A 122 -12.01 -2.80 7.57
N LEU A 123 -13.01 -3.01 6.72
CA LEU A 123 -14.27 -3.67 7.07
C LEU A 123 -14.42 -4.93 6.22
N SER A 124 -14.87 -6.02 6.84
CA SER A 124 -15.39 -7.16 6.09
C SER A 124 -16.68 -6.78 5.36
N VAL A 125 -17.03 -7.55 4.33
CA VAL A 125 -18.29 -7.38 3.59
C VAL A 125 -19.50 -7.37 4.54
N ILE A 126 -19.51 -8.28 5.52
CA ILE A 126 -20.63 -8.40 6.47
C ILE A 126 -20.72 -7.17 7.36
N GLU A 127 -19.58 -6.68 7.87
CA GLU A 127 -19.54 -5.46 8.68
C GLU A 127 -19.95 -4.23 7.87
N LEU A 128 -19.53 -4.14 6.60
CA LEU A 128 -19.92 -3.05 5.71
C LEU A 128 -21.44 -3.06 5.42
N LEU A 129 -22.03 -4.25 5.21
CA LEU A 129 -23.47 -4.41 5.04
C LEU A 129 -24.23 -4.03 6.32
N GLN A 130 -23.74 -4.43 7.50
CA GLN A 130 -24.33 -4.07 8.78
C GLN A 130 -24.23 -2.57 9.04
N LEU A 131 -23.08 -1.96 8.77
CA LEU A 131 -22.85 -0.53 8.92
C LEU A 131 -23.76 0.27 7.99
N SER A 132 -23.93 -0.16 6.74
CA SER A 132 -24.87 0.46 5.80
C SER A 132 -26.31 0.43 6.32
N ARG A 133 -26.77 -0.71 6.87
CA ARG A 133 -28.11 -0.82 7.48
C ARG A 133 -28.27 0.09 8.69
N LEU A 134 -27.27 0.12 9.57
CA LEU A 134 -27.26 0.98 10.75
C LEU A 134 -27.27 2.46 10.37
N ALA A 135 -26.51 2.84 9.33
CA ALA A 135 -26.49 4.21 8.84
C ALA A 135 -27.85 4.64 8.28
N HIS A 136 -28.55 3.74 7.57
CA HIS A 136 -29.90 4.00 7.09
C HIS A 136 -30.92 4.16 8.23
N LEU A 137 -30.84 3.29 9.24
CA LEU A 137 -31.70 3.37 10.42
C LEU A 137 -31.43 4.65 11.23
N GLY A 138 -30.16 4.98 11.44
CA GLY A 138 -29.72 6.22 12.07
C GLY A 138 -30.25 7.44 11.33
N PHE A 139 -30.11 7.48 9.99
CA PHE A 139 -30.62 8.55 9.16
C PHE A 139 -32.11 8.83 9.38
N LEU A 140 -32.95 7.78 9.41
CA LEU A 140 -34.39 7.93 9.67
C LEU A 140 -34.67 8.46 11.09
N HIS A 141 -33.88 8.05 12.08
CA HIS A 141 -34.05 8.47 13.47
C HIS A 141 -33.49 9.87 13.77
N MET A 142 -32.53 10.34 12.98
CA MET A 142 -31.96 11.69 13.09
C MET A 142 -32.87 12.76 12.47
N MET A 143 -33.96 12.35 11.80
CA MET A 143 -34.90 13.30 11.22
C MET A 143 -35.64 14.14 12.29
N PRO A 144 -35.95 15.42 12.02
CA PRO A 144 -36.40 16.37 13.05
C PRO A 144 -37.65 15.97 13.83
N ASN A 145 -38.58 15.23 13.19
CA ASN A 145 -39.87 14.86 13.77
C ASN A 145 -39.84 13.51 14.53
N TYR A 146 -38.74 12.75 14.44
CA TYR A 146 -38.60 11.52 15.20
C TYR A 146 -38.06 11.84 16.60
N ARG A 147 -38.91 11.76 17.63
CA ARG A 147 -38.54 12.16 19.01
C ARG A 147 -37.80 11.09 19.82
N GLY A 148 -37.46 9.94 19.24
CA GLY A 148 -36.89 8.82 19.99
C GLY A 148 -35.41 8.99 20.40
N LEU A 149 -34.63 9.79 19.68
CA LEU A 149 -33.21 10.04 19.95
C LEU A 149 -32.94 11.54 19.86
N GLU A 150 -32.80 12.21 21.00
CA GLU A 150 -32.59 13.67 21.06
C GLU A 150 -31.13 14.09 20.83
N ILE A 151 -30.18 13.17 20.98
CA ILE A 151 -28.75 13.48 21.10
C ILE A 151 -28.10 13.84 19.76
N GLN A 152 -28.60 13.33 18.63
CA GLN A 152 -28.10 13.63 17.29
C GLN A 152 -29.28 13.77 16.32
N ARG A 153 -29.58 14.99 15.89
CA ARG A 153 -30.56 15.27 14.85
C ARG A 153 -29.91 16.10 13.76
N PHE A 154 -30.44 16.00 12.55
CA PHE A 154 -30.07 16.92 11.49
C PHE A 154 -30.52 18.33 11.85
N SER A 155 -29.59 19.28 11.74
CA SER A 155 -29.83 20.68 12.09
C SER A 155 -30.68 21.39 11.03
N ASP A 156 -30.43 21.05 9.76
CA ASP A 156 -31.09 21.62 8.59
C ASP A 156 -31.14 20.61 7.42
N GLU A 157 -31.71 21.05 6.31
CA GLU A 157 -31.84 20.22 5.10
C GLU A 157 -30.47 19.87 4.50
N LEU A 158 -29.48 20.77 4.58
CA LEU A 158 -28.16 20.57 4.00
C LEU A 158 -27.37 19.49 4.76
N ASP A 159 -27.46 19.50 6.09
CA ASP A 159 -26.90 18.49 6.99
C ASP A 159 -27.50 17.09 6.69
N ALA A 160 -28.83 17.02 6.49
CA ALA A 160 -29.48 15.77 6.08
C ALA A 160 -29.03 15.31 4.67
N GLN A 161 -28.84 16.24 3.72
CA GLN A 161 -28.31 15.93 2.39
C GLN A 161 -26.86 15.43 2.46
N GLU A 162 -26.03 16.01 3.32
CA GLU A 162 -24.66 15.54 3.57
C GLU A 162 -24.64 14.12 4.16
N GLY A 163 -25.52 13.85 5.13
CA GLY A 163 -25.74 12.50 5.65
C GLY A 163 -26.14 11.51 4.54
N THR A 164 -27.03 11.94 3.63
CA THR A 164 -27.45 11.12 2.49
C THR A 164 -26.30 10.80 1.53
N ARG A 165 -25.45 11.79 1.21
CA ARG A 165 -24.26 11.60 0.38
C ARG A 165 -23.24 10.67 1.03
N SER A 166 -23.07 10.77 2.35
CA SER A 166 -22.15 9.91 3.11
C SER A 166 -22.60 8.45 3.09
N ILE A 167 -23.90 8.20 3.29
CA ILE A 167 -24.48 6.85 3.19
C ILE A 167 -24.38 6.33 1.75
N TYR A 168 -24.57 7.18 0.74
CA TYR A 168 -24.39 6.77 -0.66
C TYR A 168 -22.95 6.32 -0.95
N LYS A 169 -21.95 7.06 -0.47
CA LYS A 169 -20.54 6.65 -0.58
C LYS A 169 -20.31 5.29 0.11
N LEU A 170 -20.84 5.11 1.31
CA LEU A 170 -20.76 3.85 2.05
C LEU A 170 -21.40 2.69 1.28
N GLU A 171 -22.60 2.88 0.76
CA GLU A 171 -23.34 1.87 -0.01
C GLU A 171 -22.64 1.55 -1.35
N SER A 172 -22.00 2.55 -1.97
CA SER A 172 -21.26 2.39 -3.23
C SER A 172 -20.01 1.52 -3.06
N ALA A 173 -19.42 1.50 -1.87
CA ALA A 173 -18.26 0.66 -1.55
C ALA A 173 -18.61 -0.83 -1.43
N ILE A 174 -19.89 -1.18 -1.24
CA ILE A 174 -20.34 -2.58 -1.20
C ILE A 174 -20.23 -3.19 -2.62
N PRO A 175 -19.58 -4.36 -2.78
CA PRO A 175 -19.49 -5.05 -4.06
C PRO A 175 -20.87 -5.29 -4.71
N PRO A 176 -21.02 -5.10 -6.03
CA PRO A 176 -22.32 -5.22 -6.70
C PRO A 176 -23.03 -6.56 -6.51
N LYS A 177 -22.28 -7.65 -6.35
CA LYS A 177 -22.83 -9.02 -6.16
C LYS A 177 -23.45 -9.23 -4.78
N GLU A 178 -23.01 -8.47 -3.79
CA GLU A 178 -23.38 -8.64 -2.37
C GLU A 178 -24.34 -7.54 -1.90
N ARG A 179 -24.61 -6.56 -2.76
CA ARG A 179 -25.47 -5.42 -2.45
C ARG A 179 -26.93 -5.87 -2.33
N PRO A 180 -27.66 -5.41 -1.29
CA PRO A 180 -29.05 -5.83 -1.07
C PRO A 180 -30.07 -5.15 -2.01
N PHE A 181 -29.62 -4.24 -2.88
CA PHE A 181 -30.48 -3.51 -3.82
C PHE A 181 -29.77 -3.33 -5.16
N VAL A 182 -30.57 -3.34 -6.23
CA VAL A 182 -30.07 -3.38 -7.62
C VAL A 182 -29.60 -2.00 -8.09
N ASP A 183 -30.36 -0.94 -7.78
CA ASP A 183 -30.04 0.43 -8.20
C ASP A 183 -29.76 1.35 -7.00
N LEU A 184 -28.49 1.70 -6.85
CA LEU A 184 -27.98 2.64 -5.83
C LEU A 184 -28.57 4.05 -6.04
N ALA A 185 -28.79 4.47 -7.29
CA ALA A 185 -29.28 5.81 -7.60
C ALA A 185 -30.76 5.98 -7.22
N THR A 186 -31.56 4.92 -7.32
CA THR A 186 -32.95 4.94 -6.84
C THR A 186 -32.99 5.07 -5.33
N HIS A 187 -32.14 4.36 -4.59
CA HIS A 187 -32.10 4.45 -3.12
C HIS A 187 -31.65 5.84 -2.64
N TYR A 188 -30.66 6.43 -3.33
CA TYR A 188 -30.23 7.81 -3.09
C TYR A 188 -31.35 8.82 -3.33
N ARG A 189 -32.01 8.76 -4.50
CA ARG A 189 -33.11 9.66 -4.86
C ARG A 189 -34.29 9.54 -3.89
N GLY A 190 -34.60 8.34 -3.42
CA GLY A 190 -35.63 8.14 -2.39
C GLY A 190 -35.30 8.86 -1.07
N ARG A 191 -34.03 8.87 -0.65
CA ARG A 191 -33.59 9.61 0.55
C ARG A 191 -33.61 11.12 0.33
N GLU A 192 -33.20 11.61 -0.83
CA GLU A 192 -33.31 13.04 -1.17
C GLU A 192 -34.77 13.51 -1.20
N GLN A 193 -35.67 12.74 -1.81
CA GLN A 193 -37.11 13.02 -1.80
C GLN A 193 -37.66 13.07 -0.38
N LEU A 194 -37.29 12.11 0.46
CA LEU A 194 -37.70 12.09 1.86
C LEU A 194 -37.24 13.36 2.61
N ILE A 195 -36.00 13.81 2.39
CA ILE A 195 -35.51 15.06 2.98
C ILE A 195 -36.36 16.25 2.52
N SER A 196 -36.54 16.39 1.20
CA SER A 196 -37.30 17.50 0.63
C SER A 196 -38.75 17.51 1.11
N ASP A 197 -39.40 16.36 1.22
CA ASP A 197 -40.77 16.22 1.73
C ASP A 197 -40.87 16.61 3.21
N TRP A 198 -39.82 16.34 4.00
CA TRP A 198 -39.82 16.59 5.45
C TRP A 198 -39.51 18.04 5.83
N TRP A 199 -38.74 18.75 5.01
CA TRP A 199 -38.43 20.17 5.21
C TRP A 199 -39.41 21.13 4.54
N GLN A 200 -40.47 20.62 3.90
CA GLN A 200 -41.53 21.49 3.41
C GLN A 200 -42.23 22.20 4.59
N PRO A 201 -42.52 23.51 4.48
CA PRO A 201 -43.33 24.20 5.47
C PRO A 201 -44.69 23.50 5.56
N VAL A 202 -45.10 23.14 6.79
CA VAL A 202 -46.40 22.51 7.03
C VAL A 202 -47.48 23.35 6.32
N PRO A 203 -48.23 22.79 5.35
CA PRO A 203 -49.27 23.55 4.69
C PRO A 203 -50.26 24.07 5.75
N ALA A 204 -50.62 25.35 5.66
CA ALA A 204 -51.43 26.07 6.64
C ALA A 204 -52.74 25.34 7.01
N ASP A 205 -53.22 24.45 6.14
CA ASP A 205 -54.40 23.62 6.34
C ASP A 205 -54.27 22.59 7.49
N ARG A 206 -53.08 22.03 7.72
CA ARG A 206 -52.84 21.13 8.88
C ARG A 206 -52.73 21.89 10.20
N ALA A 207 -52.26 23.14 10.18
CA ALA A 207 -52.26 24.00 11.35
C ALA A 207 -53.68 24.39 11.78
N GLY A 208 -54.61 24.52 10.82
CA GLY A 208 -56.04 24.70 11.07
C GLY A 208 -56.68 23.46 11.72
N TYR A 209 -56.35 22.25 11.25
CA TYR A 209 -56.91 21.00 11.79
C TYR A 209 -56.50 20.74 13.25
N VAL A 210 -55.23 21.02 13.60
CA VAL A 210 -54.74 20.88 14.99
C VAL A 210 -55.33 21.98 15.90
N ARG A 211 -55.57 23.18 15.37
CA ARG A 211 -56.22 24.28 16.10
C ARG A 211 -57.73 24.05 16.31
N GLY A 212 -58.37 23.25 15.46
CA GLY A 212 -59.76 22.81 15.61
C GLY A 212 -59.98 21.66 16.61
N LEU A 213 -58.90 21.08 17.15
CA LEU A 213 -58.93 19.92 18.05
C LEU A 213 -58.71 20.28 19.54
N GLY A 214 -58.97 21.52 19.96
CA GLY A 214 -59.12 21.85 21.38
C GLY A 214 -60.18 22.93 21.62
N PRO A 215 -60.95 22.91 22.74
CA PRO A 215 -60.99 21.96 23.85
C PRO A 215 -62.38 21.29 23.96
N SER A 216 -62.52 20.03 23.51
CA SER A 216 -63.73 19.24 23.79
C SER A 216 -63.56 18.24 24.95
N MET A 217 -62.52 18.40 25.76
CA MET A 217 -62.36 17.70 27.05
C MET A 217 -62.22 18.70 28.20
N ALA A 218 -63.29 19.44 28.45
CA ALA A 218 -63.54 20.03 29.75
C ALA A 218 -64.93 19.58 30.17
N MET A 219 -65.01 18.62 31.09
CA MET A 219 -66.04 18.46 32.15
C MET A 219 -66.01 17.02 32.67
N ALA A 220 -65.42 16.84 33.86
CA ALA A 220 -65.96 16.02 34.96
C ALA A 220 -64.95 16.00 36.11
N SER A 221 -64.76 17.15 36.76
CA SER A 221 -64.20 17.20 38.12
C SER A 221 -65.35 17.03 39.11
N THR A 222 -65.49 15.85 39.71
CA THR A 222 -66.26 15.69 40.95
C THR A 222 -65.32 15.85 42.15
N PRO A 223 -65.65 16.72 43.13
CA PRO A 223 -64.82 16.91 44.31
C PRO A 223 -65.07 15.79 45.31
N VAL A 224 -64.00 15.28 45.91
CA VAL A 224 -64.08 14.49 47.15
C VAL A 224 -63.35 15.27 48.23
N SER A 225 -64.09 15.65 49.26
CA SER A 225 -63.62 16.05 50.58
C SER A 225 -64.76 15.85 51.58
N PRO A 226 -64.52 15.64 52.88
CA PRO A 226 -63.26 15.34 53.58
C PRO A 226 -63.09 13.86 53.97
#